data_AF-A0A7J3NRU3-F1
#
_entry.id   AF-A0A7J3NRU3-F1
#
_cell.length_a   1.000
_cell.length_b   1.000
_cell.length_c   1.000
_cell.angle_alpha   90.00
_cell.angle_beta   90.00
_cell.angle_gamma   90.00
#
_symmetry.space_group_name_H-M   'P 1'
#
loop_
_entity.id
_entity.type
_entity.pdbx_description
1 polymer ?
#
loop_
_entity_poly.entity_id
_entity_poly.type
_entity_poly.pdbx_seq_one_letter_code
_entity_poly.pdbx_strand_id
1 'polypeptide(L)' 'MIRHEWIVGCGVRRGVVACALNYGGVVIGVSGCERGLVVISRVSNPLRLKSILEEIPRRSLRRIACLEGCRRAHTWI' A
#
# COMPACT_ATOMS: atom_id res chain seq x y z
N MET A 1 -2.49 -13.07 13.28
CA MET A 1 -2.97 -12.97 11.89
C MET A 1 -2.78 -11.54 11.43
N ILE A 2 -1.66 -11.21 10.78
CA ILE A 2 -1.37 -9.85 10.29
C ILE A 2 -2.21 -9.66 9.01
N ARG A 3 -3.40 -9.09 9.17
CA ARG A 3 -4.24 -8.67 8.04
C ARG A 3 -3.54 -7.49 7.38
N HIS A 4 -3.05 -7.65 6.16
CA HIS A 4 -2.49 -6.58 5.32
C HIS A 4 -3.58 -5.57 4.84
N GLU A 5 -4.66 -5.41 5.62
CA GLU A 5 -5.84 -4.57 5.33
C GLU A 5 -5.65 -3.12 5.78
N TRP A 6 -4.47 -2.79 6.31
CA TRP A 6 -4.27 -1.48 6.91
C TRP A 6 -4.03 -0.38 5.88
N ILE A 7 -3.44 -0.63 4.71
CA ILE A 7 -3.18 0.46 3.74
C ILE A 7 -4.46 0.78 2.96
N VAL A 8 -5.09 1.92 3.26
CA VAL A 8 -6.34 2.39 2.62
C VAL A 8 -6.06 3.22 1.37
N GLY A 9 -4.91 3.89 1.33
CA GLY A 9 -4.52 4.70 0.19
C GLY A 9 -3.14 5.29 0.36
N CYS A 10 -2.57 5.77 -0.74
CA CYS A 10 -1.29 6.47 -0.71
C CYS A 10 -1.30 7.70 -1.63
N GLY A 11 -0.67 8.76 -1.16
CA GLY A 11 -0.50 10.03 -1.86
C GLY A 11 0.96 10.43 -1.91
N VAL A 12 1.32 11.24 -2.90
CA VAL A 12 2.66 11.82 -3.03
C VAL A 12 2.53 13.33 -2.83
N ARG A 13 3.35 13.88 -1.93
CA ARG A 13 3.40 15.32 -1.66
C ARG A 13 4.75 15.86 -2.16
N ARG A 14 4.74 16.69 -3.19
CA ARG A 14 5.93 17.31 -3.79
C ARG A 14 5.65 18.76 -4.15
N GLY A 15 6.62 19.64 -3.88
CA GLY A 15 6.66 20.98 -4.48
C GLY A 15 7.41 20.97 -5.81
N VAL A 16 7.35 22.06 -6.57
CA VAL A 16 7.94 22.18 -7.94
C VAL A 16 9.43 21.82 -7.97
N VAL A 17 10.23 22.35 -7.03
CA VAL A 17 11.67 22.05 -6.90
C VAL A 17 11.91 20.58 -6.54
N ALA A 18 11.05 20.01 -5.70
CA ALA A 18 11.16 18.62 -5.29
C ALA A 18 10.82 17.66 -6.45
N CYS A 19 9.92 18.03 -7.36
CA CYS A 19 9.69 17.28 -8.60
C CYS A 19 10.93 17.23 -9.49
N ALA A 20 11.63 18.36 -9.68
CA ALA A 20 12.84 18.43 -10.49
C ALA A 20 13.97 17.55 -9.93
N LEU A 21 14.11 17.50 -8.60
CA LEU A 21 15.10 16.68 -7.91
C LEU A 21 14.62 15.23 -7.65
N ASN A 22 13.46 14.85 -8.18
CA ASN A 22 12.77 13.58 -7.91
C ASN A 22 12.72 13.19 -6.42
N TYR A 23 12.48 14.20 -5.59
CA TYR A 23 12.48 14.10 -4.14
C TYR A 23 11.10 14.50 -3.60
N GLY A 24 10.70 13.99 -2.44
CA GLY A 24 9.40 14.36 -1.89
C GLY A 24 8.93 13.56 -0.70
N GLY A 25 7.67 13.76 -0.34
CA GLY A 25 6.99 12.99 0.69
C GLY A 25 6.04 11.94 0.10
N VAL A 26 5.88 10.83 0.80
CA VAL A 26 4.79 9.86 0.59
C VAL A 26 3.91 9.86 1.83
N VAL A 27 2.61 9.94 1.63
CA VAL A 27 1.59 9.88 2.68
C VAL A 27 0.82 8.58 2.51
N ILE A 28 0.70 7.81 3.58
CA ILE A 28 0.03 6.50 3.60
C ILE A 28 -1.14 6.62 4.58
N GLY A 29 -2.34 6.37 4.09
CA GLY A 29 -3.55 6.26 4.92
C GLY A 29 -3.68 4.85 5.47
N VAL A 30 -3.89 4.74 6.78
CA VAL A 30 -3.94 3.46 7.50
C VAL A 30 -5.32 3.24 8.16
N SER A 31 -5.96 2.10 7.92
CA SER A 31 -7.24 1.67 8.52
C SER A 31 -7.01 1.13 9.93
N GLY A 32 -7.93 1.41 10.85
CA GLY A 32 -7.90 0.90 12.22
C GLY A 32 -7.43 1.90 13.29
N CYS A 33 -6.97 3.09 12.89
CA CYS A 33 -6.82 4.25 13.78
C CYS A 33 -7.66 5.40 13.20
N GLU A 34 -8.44 6.09 14.03
CA GLU A 34 -9.31 7.23 13.69
C GLU A 34 -8.55 8.41 13.05
N ARG A 35 -8.03 8.25 11.81
CA ARG A 35 -7.11 9.14 11.06
C ARG A 35 -5.61 8.80 11.20
N GLY A 36 -5.23 7.52 11.11
CA GLY A 36 -3.82 7.14 11.00
C GLY A 36 -3.21 7.55 9.64
N LEU A 37 -2.42 8.63 9.60
CA LEU A 37 -1.62 9.01 8.44
C LEU A 37 -0.13 8.80 8.76
N VAL A 38 0.54 7.98 7.97
CA VAL A 38 2.01 7.84 8.03
C VAL A 38 2.62 8.71 6.94
N VAL A 39 3.47 9.64 7.31
CA VAL A 39 4.16 10.53 6.37
C VAL A 39 5.63 10.18 6.34
N ILE A 40 6.10 9.69 5.20
CA ILE A 40 7.52 9.49 4.94
C ILE A 40 8.01 10.71 4.18
N SER A 41 8.75 11.58 4.86
CA SER A 41 9.34 12.77 4.24
C SER A 41 10.68 12.43 3.59
N ARG A 42 11.13 13.27 2.66
CA ARG A 42 12.49 13.22 2.11
C ARG A 42 12.85 11.87 1.45
N VAL A 43 11.89 11.32 0.71
CA VAL A 43 12.07 10.10 -0.08
C VAL A 43 12.75 10.46 -1.40
N SER A 44 13.76 9.67 -1.77
CA SER A 44 14.31 9.63 -3.13
C SER A 44 13.40 8.79 -4.01
N ASN A 45 12.86 9.36 -5.08
CA ASN A 45 11.85 8.76 -5.96
C ASN A 45 10.52 8.30 -5.27
N PRO A 46 9.72 9.23 -4.72
CA PRO A 46 8.42 8.97 -4.12
C PRO A 46 7.39 8.25 -5.02
N LEU A 47 7.49 8.37 -6.35
CA LEU A 47 6.54 7.74 -7.29
C LEU A 47 6.75 6.23 -7.35
N ARG A 48 8.02 5.80 -7.38
CA ARG A 48 8.35 4.37 -7.31
C ARG A 48 7.90 3.77 -5.98
N LEU A 49 8.12 4.48 -4.87
CA LEU A 49 7.67 4.04 -3.56
C LEU A 49 6.13 3.93 -3.49
N LYS A 50 5.41 4.91 -4.06
CA LYS A 50 3.94 4.86 -4.19
C LYS A 50 3.49 3.60 -4.94
N SER A 51 4.10 3.32 -6.10
CA SER A 51 3.74 2.15 -6.91
C SER A 51 3.94 0.83 -6.17
N ILE A 52 5.04 0.69 -5.42
CA ILE A 52 5.29 -0.50 -4.58
C ILE A 52 4.21 -0.63 -3.48
N LEU A 53 3.87 0.49 -2.83
CA LEU A 53 2.87 0.51 -1.76
C LEU A 53 1.46 0.18 -2.26
N GLU A 54 1.09 0.54 -3.50
CA GLU A 54 -0.20 0.13 -4.10
C GLU A 54 -0.22 -1.34 -4.53
N GLU A 55 0.93 -1.91 -4.87
CA GLU A 55 1.03 -3.31 -5.31
C GLU A 55 0.95 -4.30 -4.16
N ILE A 56 1.46 -3.94 -2.96
CA ILE A 56 1.46 -4.82 -1.78
C ILE A 56 0.04 -5.29 -1.38
N PRO A 57 -0.97 -4.40 -1.25
CA PRO A 57 -2.35 -4.81 -0.95
C PRO A 57 -2.93 -5.69 -2.06
N ARG A 58 -2.71 -5.34 -3.33
CA ARG A 58 -3.22 -6.11 -4.49
C ARG A 58 -2.67 -7.52 -4.52
N ARG A 59 -1.37 -7.68 -4.28
CA ARG A 59 -0.70 -8.99 -4.25
C ARG A 59 -1.16 -9.83 -3.06
N SER A 60 -1.42 -9.18 -1.92
CA SER A 60 -1.92 -9.84 -0.72
C SER A 60 -3.37 -10.33 -0.90
N LEU A 61 -4.25 -9.50 -1.47
CA LEU A 61 -5.63 -9.87 -1.82
C LEU A 61 -5.68 -11.04 -2.79
N ARG A 62 -4.86 -11.03 -3.85
CA ARG A 62 -4.77 -12.16 -4.80
C ARG A 62 -4.35 -13.46 -4.12
N ARG A 63 -3.40 -13.40 -3.19
CA ARG A 63 -2.92 -14.58 -2.46
C ARG A 63 -4.02 -15.13 -1.54
N ILE A 64 -4.77 -14.27 -0.86
CA ILE A 64 -5.90 -14.68 -0.01
C ILE A 64 -7.03 -15.29 -0.86
N ALA A 65 -7.41 -14.65 -1.97
CA ALA A 65 -8.43 -15.17 -2.88
C ALA A 65 -8.04 -16.54 -3.47
N CYS A 66 -6.77 -16.74 -3.81
CA CYS A 66 -6.24 -18.03 -4.25
C CYS A 66 -6.38 -19.10 -3.16
N LEU A 67 -5.99 -18.78 -1.92
CA LEU A 67 -6.11 -19.70 -0.79
C LEU A 67 -7.57 -20.05 -0.46
N GLU A 68 -8.49 -19.09 -0.54
CA GLU A 68 -9.92 -19.33 -0.37
C GLU A 68 -10.53 -20.18 -1.50
N GLY A 69 -10.06 -19.98 -2.74
CA GLY A 69 -10.43 -20.83 -3.88
C GLY A 69 -9.97 -22.27 -3.70
N CYS A 70 -8.72 -22.49 -3.28
CA CYS A 70 -8.20 -23.82 -2.97
C CYS A 70 -8.94 -24.48 -1.80
N ARG A 71 -9.27 -23.73 -0.74
CA ARG A 71 -10.04 -24.25 0.40
C ARG A 71 -11.43 -24.70 -0.03
N ARG A 72 -12.14 -23.92 -0.85
CA ARG A 72 -13.47 -24.29 -1.38
C ARG A 72 -13.41 -25.51 -2.30
N ALA A 73 -12.34 -25.69 -3.07
CA ALA A 73 -12.16 -26.87 -3.91
C ALA A 73 -11.97 -28.17 -3.09
N HIS A 74 -11.40 -28.08 -1.89
CA HIS A 74 -11.17 -29.23 -0.98
C HIS A 74 -12.35 -29.54 -0.03
N THR A 75 -13.45 -28.77 -0.06
CA THR A 75 -14.63 -29.00 0.81
C THR A 75 -15.70 -29.86 0.11
N TRP A 76 -15.42 -30.40 -1.08
CA TRP A 76 -16.32 -31.26 -1.87
C TRP A 76 -15.93 -32.76 -1.81
N ILE A 77 -15.32 -33.21 -0.71
CA ILE A 77 -15.12 -34.64 -0.40
C ILE A 77 -15.79 -34.93 0.94
#